data_AF-A0A369FF03-F1
#
_entry.id   AF-A0A369FF03-F1
#
_cell.length_a   1.000
_cell.length_b   1.000
_cell.length_c   1.000
_cell.angle_alpha   90.00
_cell.angle_beta   90.00
_cell.angle_gamma   90.00
#
_symmetry.space_group_name_H-M   'P 1'
#
loop_
_entity.id
_entity.type
_entity.pdbx_description
1 polymer ?
#
loop_
_entity_poly.entity_id
_entity_poly.type
_entity_poly.pdbx_seq_one_letter_code
_entity_poly.pdbx_strand_id
1 'polypeptide(L)' 'MLSTDRFIREKECEKLTGLSRSCRYRLEKAGQFPSRRKLGGRSVGWS' A
#
# COMPACT_ATOMS: atom_id res chain seq x y z
N MET A 1 12.34 10.13 20.36
CA MET A 1 10.92 10.00 19.99
C MET A 1 10.86 9.12 18.74
N LEU A 2 10.32 7.91 18.86
CA LEU A 2 10.33 6.92 17.77
C LEU A 2 9.32 7.33 16.69
N SER A 3 9.81 8.00 15.64
CA SER A 3 9.10 8.15 14.37
C SER A 3 8.82 6.76 13.83
N THR A 4 7.66 6.22 14.17
CA THR A 4 7.28 4.93 13.61
C THR A 4 6.84 5.19 12.20
N ASP A 5 7.76 4.98 11.28
CA ASP A 5 7.49 4.90 9.85
C ASP A 5 6.54 3.71 9.65
N ARG A 6 5.25 3.96 9.84
CA ARG A 6 4.18 2.96 9.79
C ARG A 6 3.89 2.70 8.33
N PHE A 7 4.68 1.80 7.77
CA PHE A 7 4.40 1.28 6.45
C PHE A 7 3.10 0.47 6.45
N ILE A 8 2.18 0.85 5.58
CA ILE A 8 0.93 0.13 5.40
C ILE A 8 1.23 -1.11 4.55
N ARG A 9 1.01 -2.32 5.06
CA ARG A 9 1.16 -3.56 4.26
C ARG A 9 -0.09 -3.85 3.44
N GLU A 10 0.01 -4.76 2.48
CA GLU A 10 -1.09 -5.11 1.57
C GLU A 10 -2.41 -5.44 2.29
N LYS A 11 -2.36 -6.22 3.38
CA LYS A 11 -3.53 -6.56 4.20
C LYS A 11 -4.15 -5.34 4.90
N GLU A 12 -3.32 -4.43 5.40
CA GLU A 12 -3.82 -3.20 6.05
C GLU A 12 -4.40 -2.25 5.01
N CYS A 13 -3.72 -2.11 3.88
CA CYS A 13 -4.21 -1.33 2.76
C CYS A 13 -5.56 -1.85 2.24
N GLU A 14 -5.75 -3.19 2.23
CA GLU A 14 -7.03 -3.82 1.92
C GLU A 14 -8.13 -3.45 2.91
N LYS A 15 -7.82 -3.47 4.21
CA LYS A 15 -8.78 -3.10 5.25
C LYS A 15 -9.12 -1.61 5.23
N LEU A 16 -8.12 -0.75 5.06
CA LEU A 16 -8.28 0.69 5.07
C LEU A 16 -9.05 1.19 3.86
N THR A 17 -8.74 0.65 2.68
CA THR A 17 -9.37 1.08 1.43
C THR A 17 -10.62 0.28 1.11
N GLY A 18 -10.77 -0.94 1.65
CA GLY A 18 -11.80 -1.90 1.25
C GLY A 18 -11.64 -2.41 -0.17
N LEU A 19 -10.54 -2.06 -0.86
CA LEU A 19 -10.34 -2.33 -2.27
C LEU A 19 -9.57 -3.63 -2.48
N SER A 20 -10.02 -4.44 -3.44
CA SER A 20 -9.29 -5.61 -3.88
C SER A 20 -7.97 -5.22 -4.55
N ARG A 21 -6.99 -6.14 -4.58
CA ARG A 21 -5.67 -5.92 -5.22
C ARG A 21 -5.80 -5.39 -6.64
N SER A 22 -6.68 -5.96 -7.44
CA SER A 22 -6.91 -5.57 -8.83
C SER A 22 -7.51 -4.16 -8.95
N CYS A 23 -8.37 -3.75 -8.03
CA CYS A 23 -8.87 -2.38 -8.00
C CYS A 23 -7.74 -1.38 -7.67
N ARG A 24 -6.90 -1.70 -6.68
CA ARG A 24 -5.71 -0.91 -6.34
C ARG A 24 -4.76 -0.77 -7.53
N TYR A 25 -4.49 -1.85 -8.27
CA TYR A 25 -3.68 -1.80 -9.51
C TYR A 25 -4.27 -0.84 -10.56
N ARG A 26 -5.59 -0.84 -10.75
CA ARG A 26 -6.24 0.09 -11.70
C ARG A 26 -6.10 1.54 -11.22
N LEU A 27 -6.29 1.79 -9.93
CA LEU A 27 -6.14 3.13 -9.36
C LEU A 27 -4.69 3.61 -9.36
N GLU A 28 -3.72 2.72 -9.14
CA GLU A 28 -2.29 3.00 -9.30
C GLU A 28 -1.99 3.44 -10.74
N LYS A 29 -2.53 2.72 -11.73
CA LYS A 29 -2.41 3.07 -13.15
C LYS A 29 -3.12 4.39 -13.48
N ALA A 30 -4.22 4.69 -12.79
CA ALA A 30 -4.97 5.94 -12.93
C ALA A 30 -4.35 7.12 -12.16
N GLY A 31 -3.27 6.91 -11.40
CA GLY A 31 -2.66 7.94 -10.56
C GLY A 31 -3.48 8.31 -9.31
N GLN A 32 -4.53 7.56 -9.00
CA GLN A 32 -5.41 7.77 -7.85
C GLN A 32 -4.99 6.96 -6.62
N PHE A 33 -3.96 6.12 -6.74
CA PHE A 33 -3.45 5.31 -5.64
C PHE A 33 -1.97 5.58 -5.41
N PRO A 34 -1.50 5.63 -4.15
CA PRO A 34 -0.08 5.74 -3.86
C PRO A 34 0.67 4.54 -4.44
N SER A 35 1.83 4.82 -5.05
CA SER A 35 2.68 3.78 -5.63
C SER A 35 3.21 2.85 -4.54
N ARG A 36 3.08 1.55 -4.74
CA ARG A 36 3.61 0.55 -3.81
C ARG A 36 5.14 0.67 -3.71
N ARG A 37 5.66 0.77 -2.50
CA ARG A 37 7.10 0.74 -2.22
C ARG A 37 7.49 -0.64 -1.73
N LYS A 38 8.54 -1.23 -2.29
CA LYS A 38 9.11 -2.48 -1.78
C LYS A 38 9.87 -2.17 -0.49
N LEU A 39 9.47 -2.80 0.61
CA LEU A 39 10.06 -2.56 1.93
C LEU A 39 11.09 -3.63 2.31
N GLY A 40 11.05 -4.78 1.63
CA GLY A 40 11.98 -5.88 1.82
C GLY A 40 11.32 -7.24 1.61
N GLY A 41 12.03 -8.15 0.94
CA GLY A 41 11.52 -9.49 0.59
C GLY A 41 10.27 -9.43 -0.29
N ARG A 42 9.25 -10.24 0.04
CA ARG A 42 7.92 -10.25 -0.62
C ARG A 42 6.97 -9.19 -0.06
N SER A 43 7.47 -8.22 0.71
CA SER A 43 6.66 -7.19 1.38
C SER A 43 6.63 -5.91 0.56
N VAL A 44 5.41 -5.48 0.21
CA VAL A 44 5.12 -4.16 -0.34
C VAL A 44 4.40 -3.33 0.72
N GLY A 45 4.62 -2.03 0.71
CA GLY A 45 3.80 -1.13 1.51
C GLY A 45 3.77 0.31 1.00
N TRP A 46 2.94 1.10 1.67
CA TRP A 46 2.69 2.50 1.35
C TRP A 46 3.09 3.36 2.56
N SER A 47 3.57 4.57 2.26
CA SER A 47 4.00 5.61 3.20
C SER A 47 3.28 6.90 2.87
#